data_AF-A0A9Y1BL52-F1
#
_entry.id   AF-A0A9Y1BL52-F1
#
_cell.length_a   1.000
_cell.length_b   1.000
_cell.length_c   1.000
_cell.angle_alpha   90.00
_cell.angle_beta   90.00
_cell.angle_gamma   90.00
#
_symmetry.space_group_name_H-M   'P 1'
#
loop_
_entity.id
_entity.type
_entity.pdbx_description
1 polymer ?
#
loop_
_entity_poly.entity_id
_entity_poly.type
_entity_poly.pdbx_seq_one_letter_code
_entity_poly.pdbx_strand_id
1 'polypeptide(L)'
;MKNKIRRTDSLAYATGSIIESFQTYYEKWNDTVSKLENLGPIIIEKINKALKEKNSLNKLKNGVVKHLSSLGSLFSMLDEIYADGHVLMMEIDGLDFPVKTAQEIIKHNKKEQFKTETIRTVVKNLSKTINFFNENGGDTQLIQSSLSSFNEEFKEYKKIISKTRKLLEKLNNELNENHNKAKKYSDRF
;
A
#
# COMPACT_ATOMS: atom_id res chain seq x y z
N MET A 1 10.77 -23.66 41.20
CA MET A 1 11.80 -22.68 40.78
C MET A 1 11.16 -21.71 39.80
N LYS A 2 11.07 -20.41 40.14
CA LYS A 2 10.64 -19.37 39.18
C LYS A 2 11.88 -18.97 38.38
N ASN A 3 11.93 -19.33 37.09
CA ASN A 3 12.91 -18.78 36.17
C ASN A 3 12.68 -17.27 36.06
N LYS A 4 13.47 -16.48 36.79
CA LYS A 4 13.54 -15.03 36.58
C LYS A 4 14.22 -14.81 35.24
N ILE A 5 13.43 -14.66 34.18
CA ILE A 5 13.90 -14.15 32.89
C ILE A 5 14.62 -12.83 33.17
N ARG A 6 15.88 -12.69 32.74
CA ARG A 6 16.61 -11.43 32.94
C ARG A 6 15.92 -10.36 32.09
N ARG A 7 15.82 -9.12 32.60
CA ARG A 7 15.20 -7.99 31.86
C ARG A 7 15.80 -7.84 30.46
N THR A 8 17.08 -8.15 30.31
CA THR A 8 17.82 -8.13 29.06
C THR A 8 17.38 -9.20 28.06
N ASP A 9 17.12 -10.43 28.51
CA ASP A 9 16.51 -11.49 27.67
C ASP A 9 15.11 -11.09 27.21
N SER A 10 14.35 -10.42 28.09
CA SER A 10 13.01 -9.92 27.74
C SER A 10 13.04 -8.80 26.68
N LEU A 11 14.07 -7.95 26.68
CA LEU A 11 14.23 -6.86 25.71
C LEU A 11 14.65 -7.37 24.33
N ALA A 12 15.58 -8.32 24.27
CA ALA A 12 15.97 -8.98 23.03
C ALA A 12 14.82 -9.80 22.44
N TYR A 13 14.03 -10.47 23.27
CA TYR A 13 12.83 -11.20 22.86
C TYR A 13 11.73 -10.25 22.34
N ALA A 14 11.42 -9.18 23.06
CA ALA A 14 10.42 -8.19 22.64
C ALA A 14 10.79 -7.50 21.33
N THR A 15 12.05 -7.09 21.16
CA THR A 15 12.53 -6.51 19.89
C THR A 15 12.53 -7.52 18.74
N GLY A 16 12.79 -8.80 19.01
CA GLY A 16 12.69 -9.88 18.01
C GLY A 16 11.25 -10.08 17.52
N SER A 17 10.28 -10.16 18.44
CA SER A 17 8.85 -10.30 18.09
C SER A 17 8.32 -9.11 17.27
N ILE A 18 8.81 -7.89 17.56
CA ILE A 18 8.47 -6.69 16.78
C ILE A 18 9.05 -6.76 15.36
N ILE A 19 10.26 -7.31 15.18
CA ILE A 19 10.84 -7.53 13.84
C ILE A 19 9.98 -8.49 13.02
N GLU A 20 9.54 -9.61 13.60
CA GLU A 20 8.68 -10.59 12.91
C GLU A 20 7.34 -9.97 12.51
N SER A 21 6.74 -9.19 13.41
CA SER A 21 5.50 -8.45 13.15
C SER A 21 5.67 -7.44 12.02
N PHE A 22 6.80 -6.73 12.02
CA PHE A 22 7.16 -5.77 10.97
C PHE A 22 7.41 -6.44 9.62
N GLN A 23 8.10 -7.58 9.58
CA GLN A 23 8.31 -8.33 8.34
C GLN A 23 6.98 -8.80 7.75
N THR A 24 6.09 -9.32 8.59
CA THR A 24 4.74 -9.73 8.17
C THR A 24 3.94 -8.56 7.59
N TYR A 25 3.97 -7.40 8.25
CA TYR A 25 3.36 -6.18 7.76
C TYR A 25 3.96 -5.74 6.41
N TYR A 26 5.30 -5.72 6.32
CA TYR A 26 6.01 -5.26 5.13
C TYR A 26 5.71 -6.16 3.92
N GLU A 27 5.70 -7.47 4.10
CA GLU A 27 5.35 -8.44 3.05
C GLU A 27 3.92 -8.25 2.55
N LYS A 28 2.94 -8.14 3.46
CA LYS A 28 1.53 -7.90 3.10
C LYS A 28 1.35 -6.60 2.33
N TRP A 29 1.98 -5.51 2.80
CA TRP A 29 1.96 -4.22 2.12
C TRP A 29 2.59 -4.34 0.73
N ASN A 30 3.78 -4.94 0.62
CA ASN A 30 4.51 -5.01 -0.63
C ASN A 30 3.82 -5.91 -1.68
N ASP A 31 3.22 -7.03 -1.27
CA ASP A 31 2.43 -7.89 -2.15
C ASP A 31 1.20 -7.14 -2.71
N THR A 32 0.46 -6.45 -1.84
CA THR A 32 -0.73 -5.68 -2.23
C THR A 32 -0.36 -4.53 -3.17
N VAL A 33 0.68 -3.77 -2.84
CA VAL A 33 1.18 -2.67 -3.67
C VAL A 33 1.69 -3.18 -5.01
N SER A 34 2.42 -4.30 -5.06
CA SER A 34 2.91 -4.88 -6.32
C SER A 34 1.76 -5.29 -7.25
N LYS A 35 0.68 -5.85 -6.69
CA LYS A 35 -0.54 -6.16 -7.45
C LYS A 35 -1.19 -4.91 -8.03
N LEU A 36 -1.25 -3.82 -7.26
CA LEU A 36 -1.74 -2.52 -7.75
C LEU A 36 -0.87 -1.97 -8.87
N GLU A 37 0.46 -1.94 -8.68
CA GLU A 37 1.44 -1.46 -9.66
C GLU A 37 1.32 -2.17 -11.02
N ASN A 38 0.94 -3.45 -11.01
CA ASN A 38 0.71 -4.26 -12.20
C ASN A 38 -0.68 -4.03 -12.82
N LEU A 39 -1.74 -3.94 -12.03
CA LEU A 39 -3.12 -3.82 -12.54
C LEU A 39 -3.43 -2.44 -13.13
N GLY A 40 -2.91 -1.35 -12.54
CA GLY A 40 -3.18 0.00 -13.01
C GLY A 40 -2.85 0.22 -14.50
N PRO A 41 -1.63 -0.13 -14.97
CA PRO A 41 -1.25 -0.04 -16.38
C PRO A 41 -2.12 -0.90 -17.31
N ILE A 42 -2.47 -2.12 -16.88
CA ILE A 42 -3.32 -3.04 -17.67
C ILE A 42 -4.71 -2.42 -17.90
N ILE A 43 -5.29 -1.79 -16.87
CA ILE A 43 -6.57 -1.09 -16.98
C ILE A 43 -6.48 0.06 -17.98
N ILE A 44 -5.41 0.86 -17.89
CA ILE A 44 -5.18 1.99 -18.79
C ILE A 44 -5.06 1.52 -20.24
N GLU A 45 -4.25 0.49 -20.49
CA GLU A 45 -4.06 -0.08 -21.81
C GLU A 45 -5.38 -0.62 -22.39
N LYS A 46 -6.13 -1.41 -21.61
CA LYS A 46 -7.39 -2.00 -22.05
C LYS A 46 -8.45 -0.95 -22.40
N ILE A 47 -8.59 0.09 -21.58
CA ILE A 47 -9.55 1.17 -21.86
C ILE A 47 -9.11 1.95 -23.11
N ASN A 48 -7.83 2.29 -23.24
CA ASN A 48 -7.32 2.97 -24.43
C ASN A 48 -7.52 2.16 -25.71
N LYS A 49 -7.31 0.84 -25.68
CA LYS A 49 -7.60 -0.05 -26.81
C LYS A 49 -9.09 -0.05 -27.15
N ALA A 50 -9.93 -0.14 -26.12
CA ALA A 50 -11.38 -0.16 -26.26
C ALA A 50 -11.96 1.16 -26.81
N LEU A 51 -11.32 2.29 -26.54
CA LEU A 51 -11.69 3.60 -27.09
C LEU A 51 -11.26 3.78 -28.56
N LYS A 52 -10.20 3.11 -29.01
CA LYS A 52 -9.69 3.21 -30.39
C LYS A 52 -10.47 2.34 -31.38
N GLU A 53 -11.00 1.21 -30.91
CA GLU A 53 -11.71 0.24 -31.75
C GLU A 53 -13.23 0.49 -31.68
N LYS A 54 -13.82 0.89 -32.82
CA LYS A 54 -15.27 1.09 -32.93
C LYS A 54 -16.01 -0.20 -32.53
N ASN A 55 -16.99 -0.10 -31.62
CA ASN A 55 -17.78 -1.22 -31.05
C ASN A 55 -17.04 -2.20 -30.11
N SER A 56 -15.78 -1.95 -29.74
CA SER A 56 -15.00 -2.85 -28.87
C SER A 56 -15.18 -2.58 -27.38
N LEU A 57 -15.58 -1.37 -27.00
CA LEU A 57 -15.90 -1.06 -25.60
C LEU A 57 -17.01 -1.93 -25.04
N ASN A 58 -18.09 -2.18 -25.80
CA ASN A 58 -19.18 -3.09 -25.37
C ASN A 58 -18.69 -4.55 -25.18
N LYS A 59 -17.74 -5.01 -25.99
CA LYS A 59 -17.16 -6.36 -25.89
C LYS A 59 -16.18 -6.49 -24.73
N LEU A 60 -15.44 -5.43 -24.41
CA LEU A 60 -14.39 -5.42 -23.40
C LEU A 60 -14.86 -4.90 -22.03
N LYS A 61 -16.04 -4.26 -21.97
CA LYS A 61 -16.67 -3.67 -20.78
C LYS A 61 -16.60 -4.58 -19.57
N ASN A 62 -17.08 -5.82 -19.68
CA ASN A 62 -17.11 -6.77 -18.57
C ASN A 62 -15.69 -7.08 -18.04
N GLY A 63 -14.71 -7.21 -18.94
CA GLY A 63 -13.32 -7.45 -18.56
C GLY A 63 -12.67 -6.25 -17.87
N VAL A 64 -12.95 -5.03 -18.36
CA VAL A 64 -12.44 -3.78 -17.77
C VAL A 64 -13.08 -3.54 -16.39
N VAL A 65 -14.39 -3.71 -16.27
CA VAL A 65 -15.12 -3.55 -15.01
C VAL A 65 -14.63 -4.55 -13.96
N LYS A 66 -14.36 -5.81 -14.36
CA LYS A 66 -13.73 -6.80 -13.47
C LYS A 66 -12.38 -6.33 -12.95
N HIS A 67 -11.50 -5.81 -13.82
CA HIS A 67 -10.20 -5.30 -13.39
C HIS A 67 -10.31 -4.06 -12.48
N LEU A 68 -11.21 -3.13 -12.79
CA LEU A 68 -11.48 -1.97 -11.94
C LEU A 68 -12.00 -2.39 -10.56
N SER A 69 -12.87 -3.41 -10.51
CA SER A 69 -13.33 -3.99 -9.25
C SER A 69 -12.17 -4.60 -8.46
N SER A 70 -11.31 -5.40 -9.10
CA SER A 70 -10.12 -5.98 -8.45
C SER A 70 -9.18 -4.90 -7.92
N LEU A 71 -8.98 -3.81 -8.67
CA LEU A 71 -8.19 -2.67 -8.23
C LEU A 71 -8.81 -1.98 -7.00
N GLY A 72 -10.13 -1.78 -7.00
CA GLY A 72 -10.86 -1.24 -5.84
C GLY A 72 -10.75 -2.11 -4.59
N SER A 73 -10.82 -3.44 -4.74
CA SER A 73 -10.61 -4.38 -3.63
C SER A 73 -9.21 -4.29 -3.04
N LEU A 74 -8.17 -4.20 -3.89
CA LEU A 74 -6.78 -4.04 -3.42
C LEU A 74 -6.57 -2.71 -2.67
N PHE A 75 -7.19 -1.62 -3.12
CA PHE A 75 -7.16 -0.38 -2.34
C PHE A 75 -7.85 -0.52 -1.00
N SER A 76 -8.91 -1.34 -0.88
CA SER A 76 -9.59 -1.58 0.40
C SER A 76 -8.70 -2.40 1.35
N MET A 77 -7.99 -3.42 0.83
CA MET A 77 -6.99 -4.17 1.59
C MET A 77 -5.87 -3.27 2.13
N LEU A 78 -5.47 -2.23 1.38
CA LEU A 78 -4.49 -1.28 1.87
C LEU A 78 -4.97 -0.48 3.08
N ASP A 79 -6.26 -0.14 3.18
CA ASP A 79 -6.77 0.58 4.36
C ASP A 79 -6.59 -0.25 5.63
N GLU A 80 -6.91 -1.54 5.56
CA GLU A 80 -6.70 -2.50 6.65
C GLU A 80 -5.21 -2.59 7.00
N ILE A 81 -4.35 -2.76 5.99
CA ILE A 81 -2.89 -2.80 6.17
C ILE A 81 -2.38 -1.51 6.82
N TYR A 82 -2.88 -0.34 6.43
CA TYR A 82 -2.44 0.92 7.05
C TYR A 82 -2.91 1.08 8.49
N ALA A 83 -4.08 0.55 8.85
CA ALA A 83 -4.56 0.56 10.23
C ALA A 83 -3.67 -0.32 11.11
N ASP A 84 -3.39 -1.55 10.69
CA ASP A 84 -2.45 -2.46 11.37
C ASP A 84 -1.05 -1.85 11.45
N GLY A 85 -0.57 -1.29 10.33
CA GLY A 85 0.71 -0.62 10.25
C GLY A 85 0.82 0.57 11.20
N HIS A 86 -0.25 1.35 11.38
CA HIS A 86 -0.22 2.48 12.31
C HIS A 86 0.01 2.03 13.76
N VAL A 87 -0.71 0.98 14.20
CA VAL A 87 -0.54 0.40 15.53
C VAL A 87 0.89 -0.09 15.72
N LEU A 88 1.40 -0.87 14.77
CA LEU A 88 2.77 -1.39 14.82
C LEU A 88 3.82 -0.27 14.88
N MET A 89 3.66 0.80 14.08
CA MET A 89 4.61 1.91 14.11
C MET A 89 4.60 2.66 15.45
N MET A 90 3.46 2.73 16.14
CA MET A 90 3.41 3.30 17.50
C MET A 90 4.13 2.40 18.51
N GLU A 91 3.98 1.08 18.41
CA GLU A 91 4.70 0.12 19.25
C GLU A 91 6.22 0.22 19.04
N ILE A 92 6.65 0.34 17.78
CA ILE A 92 8.06 0.53 17.42
C ILE A 92 8.60 1.87 17.96
N ASP A 93 7.82 2.94 17.88
CA ASP A 93 8.22 4.26 18.41
C ASP A 93 8.38 4.23 19.95
N GLY A 94 7.63 3.35 20.62
CA GLY A 94 7.69 3.13 22.07
C GLY A 94 8.83 2.22 22.55
N LEU A 95 9.69 1.72 21.66
CA LEU A 95 10.84 0.90 22.05
C LEU A 95 11.85 1.67 22.90
N ASP A 96 12.49 0.98 23.85
CA ASP A 96 13.57 1.54 24.70
C ASP A 96 14.73 2.13 23.88
N PHE A 97 14.99 1.56 22.71
CA PHE A 97 15.87 2.14 21.70
C PHE A 97 15.01 2.79 20.61
N PRO A 98 14.77 4.11 20.66
CA PRO A 98 13.82 4.76 19.78
C PRO A 98 14.26 4.70 18.32
N VAL A 99 13.28 4.49 17.44
CA VAL A 99 13.48 4.34 15.98
C VAL A 99 12.78 5.47 15.24
N LYS A 100 13.55 6.51 14.86
CA LYS A 100 13.00 7.74 14.27
C LYS A 100 12.18 7.51 12.99
N THR A 101 12.52 6.47 12.22
CA THR A 101 11.83 6.17 10.96
C THR A 101 10.36 5.77 11.17
N ALA A 102 9.97 5.24 12.33
CA ALA A 102 8.57 4.90 12.61
C ALA A 102 7.64 6.12 12.58
N GLN A 103 8.06 7.25 13.18
CA GLN A 103 7.30 8.50 13.12
C GLN A 103 7.24 9.10 11.71
N GLU A 104 8.33 8.96 10.93
CA GLU A 104 8.35 9.37 9.53
C GLU A 104 7.34 8.55 8.69
N ILE A 105 7.26 7.24 8.93
CA ILE A 105 6.27 6.35 8.30
C ILE A 105 4.85 6.76 8.70
N ILE A 106 4.56 6.98 9.98
CA ILE A 106 3.22 7.41 10.43
C ILE A 106 2.78 8.70 9.72
N LYS A 107 3.67 9.69 9.62
CA LYS A 107 3.38 10.96 8.92
C LYS A 107 3.17 10.75 7.43
N HIS A 108 3.97 9.89 6.80
CA HIS A 108 3.91 9.61 5.37
C HIS A 108 2.70 8.74 4.99
N ASN A 109 2.31 7.77 5.82
CA ASN A 109 1.16 6.89 5.60
C ASN A 109 -0.15 7.68 5.48
N LYS A 110 -0.31 8.80 6.20
CA LYS A 110 -1.48 9.69 6.03
C LYS A 110 -1.60 10.21 4.59
N LYS A 111 -0.47 10.52 3.95
CA LYS A 111 -0.43 10.98 2.55
C LYS A 111 -0.78 9.83 1.60
N GLU A 112 -0.29 8.63 1.88
CA GLU A 112 -0.59 7.43 1.08
C GLU A 112 -2.07 7.05 1.18
N GLN A 113 -2.63 7.01 2.39
CA GLN A 113 -4.07 6.80 2.64
C GLN A 113 -4.95 7.77 1.87
N PHE A 114 -4.65 9.07 1.95
CA PHE A 114 -5.40 10.10 1.22
C PHE A 114 -5.37 9.86 -0.29
N LYS A 115 -4.21 9.49 -0.85
CA LYS A 115 -4.07 9.21 -2.28
C LYS A 115 -4.77 7.91 -2.69
N THR A 116 -4.72 6.88 -1.84
CA THR A 116 -5.47 5.62 -2.01
C THR A 116 -6.97 5.88 -2.11
N GLU A 117 -7.53 6.72 -1.22
CA GLU A 117 -8.96 7.09 -1.28
C GLU A 117 -9.30 7.91 -2.53
N THR A 118 -8.40 8.82 -2.94
CA THR A 118 -8.56 9.61 -4.17
C THR A 118 -8.64 8.69 -5.39
N ILE A 119 -7.70 7.75 -5.53
CA ILE A 119 -7.69 6.81 -6.65
C ILE A 119 -8.91 5.90 -6.60
N ARG A 120 -9.30 5.40 -5.43
CA ARG A 120 -10.50 4.57 -5.27
C ARG A 120 -11.75 5.28 -5.77
N THR A 121 -11.90 6.57 -5.44
CA THR A 121 -12.99 7.40 -5.94
C THR A 121 -12.96 7.52 -7.46
N VAL A 122 -11.79 7.80 -8.05
CA VAL A 122 -11.63 7.87 -9.51
C VAL A 122 -11.94 6.53 -10.19
N VAL A 123 -11.48 5.41 -9.63
CA VAL A 123 -11.74 4.04 -10.13
C VAL A 123 -13.23 3.73 -10.09
N LYS A 124 -13.92 4.08 -8.99
CA LYS A 124 -15.37 3.92 -8.86
C LYS A 124 -16.12 4.74 -9.91
N ASN A 125 -15.71 5.99 -10.13
CA ASN A 125 -16.31 6.86 -11.14
C ASN A 125 -16.08 6.32 -12.56
N LEU A 126 -14.84 5.94 -12.88
CA LEU A 126 -14.49 5.33 -14.16
C LEU A 126 -15.28 4.05 -14.43
N SER A 127 -15.44 3.19 -13.41
CA SER A 127 -16.25 1.96 -13.51
C SER A 127 -17.73 2.27 -13.78
N LYS A 128 -18.31 3.27 -13.10
CA LYS A 128 -19.67 3.74 -13.36
C LYS A 128 -19.81 4.25 -14.79
N THR A 129 -18.90 5.13 -15.25
CA THR A 129 -18.93 5.70 -16.59
C THR A 129 -18.90 4.60 -17.65
N ILE A 130 -18.00 3.61 -17.50
CA ILE A 130 -17.91 2.46 -18.41
C ILE A 130 -19.17 1.59 -18.34
N ASN A 131 -19.77 1.42 -17.16
CA ASN A 131 -21.02 0.68 -16.98
C ASN A 131 -22.23 1.34 -17.64
N PHE A 132 -22.29 2.67 -17.68
CA PHE A 132 -23.40 3.41 -18.30
C PHE A 132 -23.20 3.68 -19.79
N PHE A 133 -22.01 3.39 -20.34
CA PHE A 133 -21.73 3.55 -21.76
C PHE A 133 -22.82 2.90 -22.63
N ASN A 134 -23.47 3.73 -23.43
CA ASN A 134 -24.31 3.37 -24.56
C ASN A 134 -23.68 3.94 -25.83
N GLU A 135 -23.99 3.41 -27.02
CA GLU A 135 -23.23 3.64 -28.26
C GLU A 135 -23.24 5.09 -28.80
N ASN A 136 -23.78 6.05 -28.04
CA ASN A 136 -23.80 7.46 -28.39
C ASN A 136 -22.46 8.13 -28.04
N GLY A 137 -21.86 8.80 -29.01
CA GLY A 137 -20.47 9.31 -28.95
C GLY A 137 -20.11 10.33 -27.83
N GLY A 138 -21.06 10.75 -26.99
CA GLY A 138 -20.77 11.59 -25.81
C GLY A 138 -20.07 10.84 -24.67
N ASP A 139 -20.28 9.53 -24.56
CA ASP A 139 -19.77 8.74 -23.44
C ASP A 139 -18.26 8.44 -23.56
N THR A 140 -17.69 8.46 -24.77
CA THR A 140 -16.26 8.18 -24.99
C THR A 140 -15.34 9.29 -24.49
N GLN A 141 -15.73 10.56 -24.66
CA GLN A 141 -14.97 11.71 -24.12
C GLN A 141 -14.93 11.67 -22.59
N LEU A 142 -16.06 11.34 -21.94
CA LEU A 142 -16.14 11.23 -20.49
C LEU A 142 -15.26 10.10 -19.95
N ILE A 143 -15.23 8.93 -20.63
CA ILE A 143 -14.32 7.83 -20.29
C ILE A 143 -12.87 8.28 -20.43
N GLN A 144 -12.53 8.99 -21.50
CA GLN A 144 -11.17 9.44 -21.77
C GLN A 144 -10.68 10.47 -20.73
N SER A 145 -11.51 11.43 -20.35
CA SER A 145 -11.22 12.36 -19.26
C SER A 145 -11.04 11.64 -17.93
N SER A 146 -11.95 10.71 -17.59
CA SER A 146 -11.87 9.91 -16.37
C SER A 146 -10.60 9.05 -16.32
N LEU A 147 -10.21 8.49 -17.46
CA LEU A 147 -8.99 7.70 -17.59
C LEU A 147 -7.73 8.56 -17.43
N SER A 148 -7.74 9.78 -17.96
CA SER A 148 -6.62 10.72 -17.80
C SER A 148 -6.41 11.06 -16.33
N SER A 149 -7.48 11.40 -15.61
CA SER A 149 -7.43 11.65 -14.17
C SER A 149 -6.93 10.43 -13.41
N PHE A 150 -7.40 9.22 -13.75
CA PHE A 150 -6.89 7.98 -13.15
C PHE A 150 -5.39 7.83 -13.34
N ASN A 151 -4.88 8.03 -14.56
CA ASN A 151 -3.47 7.87 -14.89
C ASN A 151 -2.58 8.87 -14.15
N GLU A 152 -3.01 10.13 -14.02
CA GLU A 152 -2.28 11.16 -13.27
C GLU A 152 -2.19 10.82 -11.78
N GLU A 153 -3.32 10.51 -11.16
CA GLU A 153 -3.38 10.11 -9.75
C GLU A 153 -2.56 8.84 -9.49
N PHE A 154 -2.64 7.85 -10.38
CA PHE A 154 -1.89 6.62 -10.28
C PHE A 154 -0.37 6.85 -10.38
N LYS A 155 0.09 7.74 -11.27
CA LYS A 155 1.50 8.14 -11.36
C LYS A 155 1.99 8.81 -10.08
N GLU A 156 1.18 9.67 -9.46
CA GLU A 156 1.55 10.30 -8.19
C GLU A 156 1.61 9.25 -7.07
N TYR A 157 0.64 8.34 -7.01
CA TYR A 157 0.64 7.24 -6.07
C TYR A 157 1.90 6.38 -6.17
N LYS A 158 2.35 6.05 -7.39
CA LYS A 158 3.63 5.32 -7.61
C LYS A 158 4.83 6.04 -6.97
N LYS A 159 4.87 7.37 -6.97
CA LYS A 159 5.92 8.14 -6.30
C LYS A 159 5.83 8.03 -4.78
N ILE A 160 4.61 8.05 -4.24
CA ILE A 160 4.35 7.94 -2.80
C ILE A 160 4.80 6.55 -2.29
N ILE A 161 4.34 5.47 -2.92
CA ILE A 161 4.70 4.09 -2.52
C ILE A 161 6.20 3.81 -2.67
N SER A 162 6.88 4.42 -3.65
CA SER A 162 8.33 4.29 -3.79
C SER A 162 9.06 4.87 -2.57
N LYS A 163 8.57 6.01 -2.04
CA LYS A 163 9.10 6.58 -0.79
C LYS A 163 8.75 5.69 0.41
N THR A 164 7.53 5.16 0.48
CA THR A 164 7.12 4.24 1.55
C THR A 164 8.03 3.02 1.60
N ARG A 165 8.28 2.37 0.45
CA ARG A 165 9.19 1.22 0.35
C ARG A 165 10.57 1.51 0.93
N LYS A 166 11.17 2.66 0.58
CA LYS A 166 12.46 3.11 1.13
C LYS A 166 12.43 3.33 2.64
N LEU A 167 11.34 3.89 3.18
CA LEU A 167 11.19 4.08 4.62
C LEU A 167 11.05 2.75 5.36
N LEU A 168 10.30 1.80 4.79
CA LEU A 168 10.16 0.45 5.36
C LEU A 168 11.48 -0.32 5.34
N GLU A 169 12.24 -0.25 4.24
CA GLU A 169 13.59 -0.84 4.17
C GLU A 169 14.54 -0.24 5.22
N LYS A 170 14.51 1.10 5.37
CA LYS A 170 15.30 1.79 6.39
C LYS A 170 14.90 1.35 7.80
N LEU A 171 13.60 1.27 8.08
CA LEU A 171 13.09 0.82 9.37
C LEU A 171 13.55 -0.62 9.68
N ASN A 172 13.51 -1.53 8.70
CA ASN A 172 14.00 -2.89 8.86
C ASN A 172 15.46 -2.91 9.35
N ASN A 173 16.31 -2.07 8.76
CA ASN A 173 17.72 -1.98 9.15
C ASN A 173 17.87 -1.42 10.58
N GLU A 174 17.15 -0.35 10.92
CA GLU A 174 17.18 0.23 12.28
C GLU A 174 16.70 -0.76 13.36
N LEU A 175 15.66 -1.55 13.07
CA LEU A 175 15.17 -2.59 13.98
C LEU A 175 16.22 -3.70 14.18
N ASN A 176 16.89 -4.16 13.12
CA ASN A 176 17.95 -5.15 13.22
C ASN A 176 19.16 -4.63 14.02
N GLU A 177 19.55 -3.36 13.82
CA GLU A 177 20.58 -2.71 14.63
C GLU A 177 20.20 -2.67 16.11
N ASN A 178 18.95 -2.30 16.42
CA ASN A 178 18.45 -2.24 17.79
C ASN A 178 18.37 -3.62 18.45
N HIS A 179 17.95 -4.65 17.71
CA HIS A 179 17.97 -6.02 18.20
C HIS A 179 19.40 -6.49 18.54
N ASN A 180 20.38 -6.15 17.70
CA ASN A 180 21.79 -6.42 17.98
C ASN A 180 22.32 -5.66 19.21
N LYS A 181 21.88 -4.41 19.42
CA LYS A 181 22.20 -3.65 20.64
C LYS A 181 21.59 -4.31 21.88
N ALA A 182 20.33 -4.75 21.80
CA ALA A 182 19.64 -5.43 22.89
C ALA A 182 20.34 -6.73 23.29
N LYS A 183 20.76 -7.55 22.30
CA LYS A 183 21.58 -8.75 22.53
C LYS A 183 22.89 -8.44 23.27
N LYS A 184 23.65 -7.45 22.79
CA LYS A 184 24.91 -7.03 23.44
C LYS A 184 24.71 -6.46 24.84
N TYR A 185 23.57 -5.83 25.12
CA TYR A 185 23.19 -5.41 26.46
C TYR A 185 22.91 -6.61 27.37
N SER A 186 22.38 -7.71 26.84
CA SER A 186 22.19 -8.97 27.59
C SER A 186 23.49 -9.67 27.95
N ASP A 187 24.51 -9.59 27.09
CA ASP A 187 25.81 -10.24 27.33
C ASP A 187 26.66 -9.52 28.40
N ARG A 188 26.32 -8.27 28.74
CA ARG A 188 27.09 -7.42 29.67
C ARG A 188 26.61 -7.50 31.14
N PHE A 189 25.46 -8.13 31.42
CA PHE A 189 24.83 -8.15 32.75
C PHE A 189 24.25 -9.54 33.11
#